data_AF-A0A841F8N1-F1
#
_entry.id   AF-A0A841F8N1-F1
#
_cell.length_a   1.000
_cell.length_b   1.000
_cell.length_c   1.000
_cell.angle_alpha   90.00
_cell.angle_beta   90.00
_cell.angle_gamma   90.00
#
_symmetry.space_group_name_H-M   'P 1'
#
loop_
_entity.id
_entity.type
_entity.pdbx_description
1 polymer ?
#
loop_
_entity_poly.entity_id
_entity_poly.type
_entity_poly.pdbx_seq_one_letter_code
_entity_poly.pdbx_strand_id
1 'polypeptide(L)'
;MDWYTLGNMITRIRIGQKASTPGFSRTVIRRPDGLFWVGGIWAGQVVQLRDFLFSDIWTIYDDDETEQWLEFRMKVEQKEREMIVNQFEDLRE
;
A
#
# COMPACT_ATOMS: atom_id res chain seq x y z
N MET A 1 -13.79 -12.01 1.74
CA MET A 1 -13.31 -10.69 1.26
C MET A 1 -13.34 -9.78 2.45
N ASP A 2 -12.18 -9.29 2.87
CA ASP A 2 -12.03 -8.51 4.10
C ASP A 2 -12.00 -7.01 3.78
N TRP A 3 -12.65 -6.22 4.63
CA TRP A 3 -12.69 -4.76 4.52
C TRP A 3 -11.80 -4.10 5.56
N TYR A 4 -11.05 -3.10 5.13
CA TYR A 4 -10.04 -2.42 5.92
C TYR A 4 -10.26 -0.92 5.92
N THR A 5 -10.10 -0.25 7.05
CA THR A 5 -9.88 1.21 7.07
C THR A 5 -8.56 1.53 6.36
N LEU A 6 -8.34 2.78 5.95
CA LEU A 6 -7.10 3.21 5.30
C LEU A 6 -5.84 2.74 6.06
N GLY A 7 -5.76 3.00 7.37
CA GLY A 7 -4.60 2.60 8.18
C GLY A 7 -4.39 1.10 8.21
N ASN A 8 -5.47 0.33 8.36
CA ASN A 8 -5.43 -1.13 8.35
C ASN A 8 -5.07 -1.72 6.97
N MET A 9 -5.40 -1.00 5.89
CA MET A 9 -5.04 -1.39 4.53
C MET A 9 -3.56 -1.13 4.27
N ILE A 10 -3.05 0.05 4.64
CA ILE A 10 -1.64 0.43 4.45
C ILE A 10 -0.69 -0.55 5.16
N THR A 11 -1.07 -1.04 6.34
CA THR A 11 -0.24 -2.01 7.09
C THR A 11 -0.28 -3.43 6.53
N ARG A 12 -1.25 -3.75 5.66
CA ARG A 12 -1.46 -5.11 5.13
C ARG A 12 -1.11 -5.26 3.65
N ILE A 13 -1.29 -4.21 2.85
CA ILE A 13 -1.04 -4.25 1.41
C ILE A 13 0.45 -4.48 1.13
N ARG A 14 0.76 -5.47 0.28
CA ARG A 14 2.13 -5.82 -0.09
C ARG A 14 2.54 -5.21 -1.42
N ILE A 15 3.84 -5.09 -1.66
CA ILE A 15 4.37 -4.57 -2.94
C ILE A 15 3.90 -5.43 -4.11
N GLY A 16 3.17 -4.86 -5.07
CA GLY A 16 2.51 -5.53 -6.18
C GLY A 16 0.99 -5.57 -6.02
N GLN A 17 0.47 -5.62 -4.79
CA GLN A 17 -0.97 -5.72 -4.57
C GLN A 17 -1.70 -4.43 -4.90
N LYS A 18 -2.92 -4.61 -5.41
CA LYS A 18 -3.91 -3.56 -5.58
C LYS A 18 -4.87 -3.54 -4.40
N ALA A 19 -5.38 -2.37 -4.06
CA ALA A 19 -6.52 -2.22 -3.17
C ALA A 19 -7.56 -1.27 -3.77
N SER A 20 -8.83 -1.56 -3.54
CA SER A 20 -9.92 -0.71 -4.05
C SER A 20 -10.99 -0.47 -3.00
N THR A 21 -11.66 0.66 -3.15
CA THR A 21 -12.90 0.96 -2.45
C THR A 21 -14.08 0.19 -3.06
N PRO A 22 -15.22 0.08 -2.35
CA PRO A 22 -16.44 -0.48 -2.90
C PRO A 22 -16.79 0.11 -4.27
N GLY A 23 -17.14 -0.75 -5.22
CA GLY A 23 -17.48 -0.34 -6.58
C GLY A 23 -16.30 0.17 -7.42
N PHE A 24 -15.05 -0.05 -6.98
CA PHE A 24 -13.84 0.39 -7.69
C PHE A 24 -13.77 1.90 -7.95
N SER A 25 -14.45 2.71 -7.12
CA SER A 25 -14.44 4.17 -7.26
C SER A 25 -13.03 4.77 -7.08
N ARG A 26 -12.18 4.06 -6.34
CA ARG A 26 -10.76 4.32 -6.17
C ARG A 26 -10.02 3.00 -6.18
N THR A 27 -8.89 2.97 -6.88
CA THR A 27 -7.98 1.82 -6.91
C THR A 27 -6.55 2.31 -6.79
N VAL A 28 -5.81 1.68 -5.90
CA VAL A 28 -4.40 1.94 -5.64
C VAL A 28 -3.57 0.68 -5.84
N ILE A 29 -2.27 0.85 -6.10
CA ILE A 29 -1.28 -0.22 -6.15
C ILE A 29 -0.09 0.15 -5.25
N ARG A 30 0.36 -0.79 -4.42
CA ARG A 30 1.60 -0.64 -3.66
C ARG A 30 2.79 -1.00 -4.55
N ARG A 31 3.66 -0.04 -4.80
CA ARG A 31 4.95 -0.20 -5.50
C ARG A 31 6.09 -0.09 -4.49
N PRO A 32 7.34 -0.44 -4.82
CA PRO A 32 8.47 -0.30 -3.89
C PRO A 32 8.64 1.10 -3.30
N ASP A 33 8.35 2.13 -4.09
CA ASP A 33 8.54 3.55 -3.79
C ASP A 33 7.31 4.26 -3.21
N GLY A 34 6.15 3.58 -3.14
CA GLY A 34 4.97 4.14 -2.50
C GLY A 34 3.66 3.52 -2.93
N LEU A 35 2.56 4.20 -2.58
CA LEU A 35 1.20 3.85 -3.00
C LEU A 35 0.78 4.75 -4.16
N PHE A 36 0.27 4.18 -5.24
CA PHE A 36 -0.04 4.90 -6.48
C PHE A 36 -1.48 4.70 -6.92
N TRP A 37 -2.09 5.73 -7.48
CA TRP A 37 -3.39 5.62 -8.13
C TRP A 37 -3.30 4.80 -9.42
N VAL A 38 -4.24 3.85 -9.61
CA VAL A 38 -4.28 2.98 -10.81
C VAL A 38 -5.19 3.54 -11.90
N GLY A 39 -6.22 4.32 -11.54
CA GLY A 39 -7.22 4.81 -12.49
C GLY A 39 -7.73 6.22 -12.19
N GLY A 40 -8.56 6.73 -13.10
CA GLY A 40 -9.12 8.08 -13.04
C GLY A 40 -8.09 9.18 -13.33
N ILE A 41 -8.46 10.43 -13.03
CA ILE A 41 -7.65 11.63 -13.33
C ILE A 41 -6.30 11.67 -12.60
N TRP A 42 -6.13 10.85 -11.57
CA TRP A 42 -4.93 10.79 -10.73
C TRP A 42 -4.02 9.61 -11.08
N ALA A 43 -4.36 8.80 -12.09
CA ALA A 43 -3.62 7.60 -12.45
C ALA A 43 -2.10 7.85 -12.59
N GLY A 44 -1.31 6.98 -11.98
CA GLY A 44 0.15 7.06 -11.96
C GLY A 44 0.73 8.05 -10.96
N GLN A 45 -0.09 8.86 -10.28
CA GLN A 45 0.38 9.75 -9.22
C GLN A 45 0.49 9.03 -7.88
N VAL A 46 1.44 9.47 -7.06
CA VAL A 46 1.58 9.02 -5.66
C VAL A 46 0.35 9.46 -4.87
N VAL A 47 -0.21 8.56 -4.08
CA VAL A 47 -1.33 8.84 -3.18
C VAL A 47 -0.88 9.83 -2.12
N GLN A 48 -1.51 11.00 -2.10
CA GLN A 48 -1.39 11.95 -1.00
C GLN A 48 -2.45 11.62 0.05
N LEU A 49 -2.06 11.60 1.32
CA LEU A 49 -3.02 11.48 2.41
C LEU A 49 -3.92 12.72 2.45
N ARG A 50 -5.20 12.52 2.17
CA ARG A 50 -6.24 13.56 2.12
C ARG A 50 -7.45 13.10 2.94
N ASP A 51 -8.21 14.06 3.45
CA ASP A 51 -9.27 13.82 4.43
C ASP A 51 -10.28 12.74 4.01
N PHE A 52 -10.67 12.74 2.73
CA PHE A 52 -11.63 11.77 2.21
C PHE A 52 -11.17 10.31 2.29
N LEU A 53 -9.85 10.05 2.35
CA LEU A 53 -9.33 8.69 2.45
C LEU A 53 -9.58 8.06 3.82
N PHE A 54 -9.77 8.87 4.87
CA PHE A 54 -9.98 8.36 6.22
C PHE A 54 -11.38 7.75 6.39
N SER A 55 -12.34 8.12 5.54
CA SER A 55 -13.68 7.53 5.50
C SER A 55 -13.79 6.33 4.57
N ASP A 56 -12.77 6.07 3.74
CA ASP A 56 -12.81 4.98 2.76
C ASP A 56 -12.53 3.62 3.45
N ILE A 57 -13.29 2.61 3.04
CA ILE A 57 -12.99 1.20 3.31
C ILE A 57 -12.42 0.55 2.07
N TRP A 58 -11.50 -0.38 2.26
CA TRP A 58 -10.69 -0.96 1.20
C TRP A 58 -10.71 -2.47 1.28
N THR A 59 -10.69 -3.11 0.12
CA THR A 59 -10.36 -4.53 -0.01
C THR A 59 -9.04 -4.64 -0.77
N ILE A 60 -8.18 -5.57 -0.34
CA ILE A 60 -6.92 -5.88 -1.01
C ILE A 60 -7.17 -7.07 -1.94
N TYR A 61 -6.59 -7.02 -3.13
CA TYR A 61 -6.65 -8.08 -4.12
C TYR A 61 -5.32 -8.83 -4.18
N ASP A 62 -5.39 -10.09 -4.60
CA ASP A 62 -4.21 -10.90 -4.89
C ASP A 62 -3.42 -10.32 -6.08
N ASP A 63 -2.24 -10.87 -6.33
CA ASP A 63 -1.21 -10.35 -7.23
C ASP A 63 -1.52 -10.46 -8.73
N ASP A 64 -2.79 -10.30 -9.10
CA ASP A 64 -3.21 -10.36 -10.50
C ASP A 64 -2.68 -9.12 -11.26
N GLU A 65 -1.77 -9.40 -12.21
CA GLU A 65 -1.23 -8.50 -13.23
C GLU A 65 -0.07 -7.55 -12.83
N THR A 66 0.75 -7.86 -11.82
CA THR A 66 1.84 -6.96 -11.38
C THR A 66 3.21 -7.62 -11.18
N GLU A 67 3.54 -8.59 -12.04
CA GLU A 67 4.76 -9.42 -11.97
C GLU A 67 6.06 -8.61 -11.79
N GLN A 68 6.15 -7.42 -12.41
CA GLN A 68 7.36 -6.60 -12.41
C GLN A 68 7.82 -6.11 -11.02
N TRP A 69 6.96 -6.10 -10.00
CA TRP A 69 7.32 -5.64 -8.65
C TRP A 69 7.52 -6.76 -7.64
N LEU A 70 7.08 -7.99 -7.98
CA LEU A 70 7.15 -9.13 -7.08
C LEU A 70 8.61 -9.50 -6.75
N GLU A 71 9.53 -9.33 -7.70
CA GLU A 71 10.95 -9.59 -7.50
C GLU A 71 11.59 -8.71 -6.41
N PHE A 72 11.08 -7.49 -6.23
CA PHE A 72 11.60 -6.54 -5.23
C PHE A 72 10.93 -6.67 -3.87
N ARG A 73 9.74 -7.29 -3.81
CA ARG A 73 8.87 -7.32 -2.62
C ARG A 73 9.62 -7.73 -1.37
N MET A 74 10.23 -8.91 -1.39
CA MET A 74 10.89 -9.48 -0.20
C MET A 74 12.03 -8.59 0.29
N LYS A 75 12.87 -8.10 -0.63
CA LYS A 75 14.03 -7.26 -0.28
C LYS A 75 13.59 -5.92 0.31
N VAL A 76 12.59 -5.27 -0.29
CA VAL A 76 12.14 -3.94 0.15
C VAL A 76 11.37 -4.04 1.47
N GLU A 77 10.42 -4.97 1.59
CA GLU A 77 9.65 -5.15 2.82
C GLU A 77 10.51 -5.63 4.00
N GLN A 78 11.59 -6.37 3.73
CA GLN A 78 12.56 -6.74 4.76
C GLN A 78 13.34 -5.50 5.24
N LYS A 79 13.83 -4.67 4.32
CA LYS A 79 14.53 -3.42 4.65
C LYS A 79 13.63 -2.47 5.44
N GLU A 80 12.35 -2.35 5.09
CA GLU A 80 11.38 -1.52 5.84
C GLU A 80 11.23 -2.00 7.29
N ARG A 81 11.17 -3.32 7.52
CA ARG A 81 11.12 -3.89 8.87
C ARG A 81 12.40 -3.63 9.65
N GLU A 82 13.56 -3.82 9.03
CA GLU A 82 14.86 -3.54 9.64
C GLU A 82 14.98 -2.07 10.06
N MET A 83 14.52 -1.14 9.21
CA MET A 83 14.51 0.29 9.55
C MET A 83 13.65 0.61 10.79
N ILE A 84 12.48 -0.02 10.91
CA ILE A 84 11.61 0.16 12.09
C ILE A 84 12.28 -0.39 13.35
N VAL A 85 12.91 -1.56 13.26
CA VAL A 85 13.64 -2.16 14.39
C VAL A 85 14.79 -1.26 14.82
N ASN A 86 15.58 -0.75 13.87
CA ASN A 86 16.69 0.16 14.16
C ASN A 86 16.20 1.44 14.86
N GLN A 87 15.14 2.07 14.36
CA GLN A 87 14.54 3.25 15.00
C GLN A 87 14.07 2.98 16.43
N PHE A 88 13.56 1.78 16.70
CA PHE A 88 13.11 1.41 18.03
C PHE A 88 14.29 1.19 18.99
N GLU A 89 15.35 0.53 18.54
CA GLU A 89 16.56 0.32 19.35
C GLU A 89 17.27 1.65 19.63
N ASP A 90 17.35 2.57 18.65
CA ASP A 90 17.92 3.92 18.84
C ASP A 90 17.21 4.73 19.94
N LEU A 91 15.92 4.48 20.20
CA LEU A 91 15.16 5.16 21.26
C LEU A 91 15.39 4.57 22.66
N ARG A 92 16.01 3.39 22.74
CA ARG A 92 16.27 2.69 24.01
C ARG A 92 17.65 2.99 24.58
N GLU A 93 18.56 3.53 23.76
CA GLU A 93 19.88 4.05 24.15
C GLU A 93 19.81 5.49 24.67
#